data_AF-A0A7Y7PS86-F1
#
_entry.id   AF-A0A7Y7PS86-F1
#
_cell.length_a   1.000
_cell.length_b   1.000
_cell.length_c   1.000
_cell.angle_alpha   90.00
_cell.angle_beta   90.00
_cell.angle_gamma   90.00
#
_symmetry.space_group_name_H-M   'P 1'
#
loop_
_entity.id
_entity.type
_entity.pdbx_description
1 polymer ?
#
loop_
_entity_poly.entity_id
_entity_poly.type
_entity_poly.pdbx_seq_one_letter_code
_entity_poly.pdbx_strand_id
1 'polypeptide(L)'
;MQGHIFGEPLRNFSGLIPQAQDDEHGVYEHGVYWMSEQESGWFGQHNEDVVTYYQFQDGKFAMFRAVTVDTGATRTALRELARSLFGPGRACSDLQGGLDWEGERVRVQYYEKGAPPVLCLLEVYSKPLVAVQQAKLREQQQWDNVLGKL
;
A
#
# COMPACT_ATOMS: atom_id res chain seq x y z
N MET A 1 11.36 -18.54 -3.72
CA MET A 1 10.34 -17.50 -3.91
C MET A 1 11.04 -16.17 -3.74
N GLN A 2 10.93 -15.26 -4.72
CA GLN A 2 11.43 -13.89 -4.60
C GLN A 2 10.24 -13.01 -4.18
N GLY A 3 10.38 -12.29 -3.07
CA GLY A 3 9.35 -11.41 -2.52
C GLY A 3 8.96 -11.74 -1.07
N HIS A 4 8.47 -10.73 -0.37
CA HIS A 4 7.98 -10.83 1.01
C HIS A 4 6.59 -11.44 1.09
N ILE A 5 6.29 -12.10 2.21
CA ILE A 5 5.01 -12.78 2.45
C ILE A 5 4.20 -11.99 3.50
N PHE A 6 2.92 -11.75 3.22
CA PHE A 6 2.04 -11.14 4.22
C PHE A 6 2.05 -11.92 5.53
N GLY A 7 2.23 -11.19 6.64
CA GLY A 7 2.38 -11.76 7.96
C GLY A 7 3.83 -11.83 8.46
N GLU A 8 4.83 -11.66 7.59
CA GLU A 8 6.23 -11.65 8.00
C GLU A 8 6.55 -10.47 8.93
N PRO A 9 7.42 -10.68 9.93
CA PRO A 9 7.80 -9.62 10.85
C PRO A 9 8.73 -8.60 10.19
N LEU A 10 8.72 -7.36 10.67
CA LEU A 10 9.59 -6.27 10.18
C LEU A 10 11.08 -6.65 10.11
N ARG A 11 11.57 -7.45 11.06
CA ARG A 11 12.97 -7.92 11.08
C ARG A 11 13.39 -8.72 9.84
N ASN A 12 12.45 -9.22 9.04
CA ASN A 12 12.72 -9.94 7.80
C ASN A 12 12.97 -8.99 6.61
N PHE A 13 12.84 -7.68 6.82
CA PHE A 13 13.00 -6.66 5.79
C PHE A 13 14.27 -5.85 6.10
N SER A 14 15.31 -6.06 5.30
CA SER A 14 16.51 -5.24 5.34
C SER A 14 16.30 -3.94 4.57
N GLY A 15 16.90 -2.83 5.02
CA GLY A 15 16.86 -1.57 4.26
C GLY A 15 15.55 -0.79 4.36
N LEU A 16 14.63 -1.15 5.26
CA LEU A 16 13.44 -0.34 5.54
C LEU A 16 13.76 0.78 6.52
N ILE A 17 13.44 2.01 6.12
CA ILE A 17 13.53 3.19 6.98
C ILE A 17 12.10 3.60 7.38
N PRO A 18 11.86 3.88 8.67
CA PRO A 18 10.58 4.44 9.09
C PRO A 18 10.38 5.78 8.40
N GLN A 19 9.20 5.97 7.81
CA GLN A 19 8.85 7.26 7.26
C GLN A 19 8.66 8.25 8.44
N ALA A 20 9.60 9.20 8.61
CA ALA A 20 9.49 10.25 9.62
C ALA A 20 8.31 11.19 9.30
N GLN A 21 7.61 11.67 10.34
CA GLN A 21 6.46 12.57 10.21
C GLN A 21 6.75 13.92 10.88
N ASP A 22 6.53 15.00 10.14
CA ASP A 22 6.17 16.31 10.68
C ASP A 22 4.64 16.47 10.55
N ASP A 23 4.04 17.03 11.62
CA ASP A 23 2.77 17.79 11.70
C ASP A 23 1.42 17.13 12.11
N GLU A 24 1.07 17.42 13.37
CA GLU A 24 -0.17 18.00 13.92
C GLU A 24 -1.54 17.29 13.87
N HIS A 25 -1.81 16.26 13.06
CA HIS A 25 -3.20 15.76 12.88
C HIS A 25 -3.51 14.33 13.35
N GLY A 26 -2.72 13.78 14.28
CA GLY A 26 -3.24 12.86 15.31
C GLY A 26 -3.87 11.52 14.90
N VAL A 27 -3.69 11.03 13.67
CA VAL A 27 -4.06 9.66 13.29
C VAL A 27 -2.84 8.98 12.69
N TYR A 28 -1.97 8.49 13.57
CA TYR A 28 -0.78 7.72 13.20
C TYR A 28 -1.21 6.36 12.63
N GLU A 29 -0.86 6.07 11.39
CA GLU A 29 -0.71 4.67 10.96
C GLU A 29 0.69 4.21 11.37
N HIS A 30 0.83 3.76 12.62
CA HIS A 30 2.04 3.07 13.07
C HIS A 30 2.39 1.95 12.07
N GLY A 31 3.62 1.96 11.56
CA GLY A 31 4.17 0.85 10.78
C GLY A 31 4.30 1.06 9.28
N VAL A 32 4.33 2.30 8.78
CA VAL A 32 4.72 2.59 7.38
C VAL A 32 6.23 2.80 7.27
N TYR A 33 6.84 2.07 6.35
CA TYR A 33 8.26 2.12 6.03
C TYR A 33 8.44 2.30 4.53
N TRP A 34 9.52 2.96 4.14
CA TRP A 34 9.94 3.03 2.75
C TRP A 34 11.28 2.32 2.59
N MET A 35 11.53 1.75 1.41
CA MET A 35 12.80 1.09 1.14
C MET A 35 13.87 2.14 0.85
N SER A 36 14.94 2.18 1.66
CA SER A 36 16.08 3.08 1.46
C SER A 36 17.16 2.47 0.57
N GLU A 37 17.21 1.15 0.49
CA GLU A 37 18.11 0.43 -0.40
C GLU A 37 17.43 0.17 -1.74
N GLN A 38 18.24 -0.01 -2.80
CA GLN A 38 17.72 -0.35 -4.11
C GLN A 38 17.02 -1.71 -4.05
N GLU A 39 15.72 -1.74 -4.35
CA GLU A 39 15.01 -3.01 -4.53
C GLU A 39 15.63 -3.81 -5.69
N SER A 40 15.34 -5.11 -5.75
CA SER A 40 15.68 -5.94 -6.90
C SER A 40 14.49 -6.11 -7.84
N GLY A 41 14.74 -6.58 -9.06
CA GLY A 41 13.68 -6.79 -10.05
C GLY A 41 13.11 -5.48 -10.60
N TRP A 42 11.82 -5.48 -10.94
CA TRP A 42 11.20 -4.37 -11.66
C TRP A 42 11.23 -3.06 -10.86
N PHE A 43 10.86 -3.09 -9.57
CA PHE A 43 10.89 -1.88 -8.73
C PHE A 43 12.32 -1.34 -8.54
N GLY A 44 13.32 -2.22 -8.51
CA GLY A 44 14.73 -1.84 -8.50
C GLY A 44 15.22 -1.14 -9.76
N GLN A 45 14.69 -1.53 -10.92
CA GLN A 45 15.00 -0.93 -12.23
C GLN A 45 14.32 0.44 -12.42
N HIS A 46 13.27 0.71 -11.65
CA HIS A 46 12.44 1.93 -11.75
C HIS A 46 12.49 2.78 -10.46
N ASN A 47 13.52 2.62 -9.63
CA ASN A 47 13.62 3.27 -8.31
C ASN A 47 13.72 4.81 -8.36
N GLU A 48 14.11 5.38 -9.50
CA GLU A 48 14.12 6.85 -9.70
C GLU A 48 12.70 7.42 -9.86
N ASP A 49 11.76 6.62 -10.40
CA ASP A 49 10.41 7.08 -10.75
C ASP A 49 9.31 6.45 -9.87
N VAL A 50 9.64 5.38 -9.15
CA VAL A 50 8.70 4.60 -8.34
C VAL A 50 9.22 4.46 -6.92
N VAL A 51 8.43 4.95 -5.96
CA VAL A 51 8.69 4.79 -4.53
C VAL A 51 7.83 3.65 -3.98
N THR A 52 8.44 2.72 -3.25
CA THR A 52 7.74 1.61 -2.60
C THR A 52 7.59 1.84 -1.10
N TYR A 53 6.44 1.44 -0.57
CA TYR A 53 6.11 1.49 0.84
C TYR A 53 5.64 0.14 1.34
N TYR A 54 5.98 -0.15 2.58
CA TYR A 54 5.62 -1.35 3.31
C TYR A 54 4.91 -0.95 4.57
N GLN A 55 3.70 -1.47 4.77
CA GLN A 55 2.93 -1.25 5.97
C GLN A 55 2.88 -2.52 6.82
N PHE A 56 3.09 -2.34 8.11
CA PHE A 56 3.04 -3.40 9.12
C PHE A 56 1.92 -3.11 10.11
N GLN A 57 1.13 -4.14 10.42
CA GLN A 57 0.06 -4.11 11.42
C GLN A 57 0.41 -5.10 12.52
N ASP A 58 0.46 -4.64 13.77
CA ASP A 58 0.95 -5.44 14.91
C ASP A 58 2.31 -6.12 14.64
N GLY A 59 3.21 -5.41 13.95
CA GLY A 59 4.53 -5.91 13.57
C GLY A 59 4.52 -6.92 12.42
N LYS A 60 3.39 -7.16 11.75
CA LYS A 60 3.24 -8.09 10.62
C LYS A 60 3.01 -7.33 9.32
N PHE A 61 3.76 -7.68 8.27
CA PHE A 61 3.61 -7.09 6.94
C PHE A 61 2.18 -7.29 6.42
N ALA A 62 1.49 -6.19 6.13
CA ALA A 62 0.07 -6.16 5.83
C ALA A 62 -0.26 -5.53 4.47
N MET A 63 0.57 -4.61 3.98
CA MET A 63 0.35 -3.95 2.70
C MET A 63 1.66 -3.52 2.03
N PHE A 64 1.73 -3.72 0.72
CA PHE A 64 2.71 -3.09 -0.16
C PHE A 64 2.06 -1.99 -0.99
N ARG A 65 2.77 -0.88 -1.18
CA ARG A 65 2.39 0.22 -2.08
C ARG A 65 3.54 0.52 -3.02
N ALA A 66 3.27 0.71 -4.30
CA ALA A 66 4.16 1.40 -5.21
C ALA A 66 3.49 2.69 -5.69
N VAL A 67 4.23 3.79 -5.68
CA VAL A 67 3.74 5.14 -6.01
C VAL A 67 4.64 5.74 -7.08
N THR A 68 4.03 6.33 -8.10
CA THR A 68 4.73 7.15 -9.10
C THR A 68 3.92 8.40 -9.40
N VAL A 69 4.62 9.48 -9.73
CA VAL A 69 4.04 10.77 -10.15
C VAL A 69 4.58 11.05 -11.55
N ASP A 70 3.85 10.63 -12.58
CA ASP A 70 4.32 10.77 -13.98
C ASP A 70 3.18 11.08 -14.96
N THR A 71 3.54 11.70 -16.08
CA THR A 71 2.67 12.12 -17.18
C THR A 71 2.54 11.08 -18.31
N GLY A 72 3.29 9.97 -18.33
CA GLY A 72 3.18 9.02 -19.45
C GLY A 72 3.77 7.62 -19.28
N ALA A 73 5.09 7.49 -19.23
CA ALA A 73 5.79 6.24 -19.47
C ALA A 73 5.80 5.32 -18.24
N THR A 74 6.17 5.83 -17.07
CA THR A 74 6.26 5.04 -15.83
C THR A 74 4.85 4.64 -15.36
N ARG A 75 3.88 5.53 -15.55
CA ARG A 75 2.45 5.23 -15.33
C ARG A 75 1.98 4.03 -16.15
N THR A 76 2.27 4.03 -17.44
CA THR A 76 1.92 2.92 -18.34
C THR A 76 2.64 1.64 -17.92
N ALA A 77 3.93 1.74 -17.60
CA ALA A 77 4.75 0.60 -17.21
C ALA A 77 4.25 -0.04 -15.89
N LEU A 78 3.90 0.76 -14.89
CA LEU A 78 3.35 0.26 -13.62
C LEU A 78 1.99 -0.43 -13.80
N ARG A 79 1.13 0.12 -14.68
CA ARG A 79 -0.16 -0.50 -15.01
C ARG A 79 0.02 -1.85 -15.71
N GLU A 80 0.94 -1.92 -16.68
CA GLU A 80 1.23 -3.14 -17.41
C GLU A 80 1.93 -4.18 -16.51
N LEU A 81 2.79 -3.75 -15.58
CA LEU A 81 3.32 -4.61 -14.53
C LEU A 81 2.19 -5.23 -13.71
N ALA A 82 1.26 -4.42 -13.19
CA ALA A 82 0.13 -4.92 -12.40
C ALA A 82 -0.70 -5.95 -13.20
N ARG A 83 -0.94 -5.69 -14.48
CA ARG A 83 -1.63 -6.63 -15.37
C ARG A 83 -0.86 -7.92 -15.59
N SER A 84 0.46 -7.85 -15.73
CA SER A 84 1.32 -9.03 -15.90
C SER A 84 1.32 -9.92 -14.64
N LEU A 85 1.24 -9.31 -13.45
CA LEU A 85 1.27 -10.02 -12.17
C LEU A 85 -0.09 -10.60 -11.78
N PHE A 86 -1.18 -9.87 -12.04
CA PHE A 86 -2.51 -10.19 -11.50
C PHE A 86 -3.56 -10.49 -12.58
N GLY A 87 -3.22 -10.34 -13.86
CA GLY A 87 -4.15 -10.47 -14.99
C GLY A 87 -4.90 -9.17 -15.31
N PRO A 88 -5.97 -9.20 -16.12
CA PRO A 88 -6.58 -8.00 -16.69
C PRO A 88 -7.25 -7.05 -15.67
N GLY A 89 -7.67 -7.57 -14.51
CA GLY A 89 -8.37 -6.81 -13.48
C GLY A 89 -9.81 -6.46 -13.84
N ARG A 90 -10.56 -5.97 -12.85
CA ARG A 90 -11.89 -5.38 -13.06
C ARG A 90 -11.77 -3.87 -13.00
N ALA A 91 -12.42 -3.16 -13.91
CA ALA A 91 -12.48 -1.70 -13.84
C ALA A 91 -13.18 -1.27 -12.55
N CYS A 92 -12.58 -0.33 -11.82
CA CYS A 92 -13.20 0.30 -10.66
C CYS A 92 -13.98 1.53 -11.14
N SER A 93 -15.30 1.56 -10.92
CA SER A 93 -16.15 2.70 -11.32
C SER A 93 -15.78 4.00 -10.62
N ASP A 94 -15.20 3.88 -9.41
CA ASP A 94 -15.02 5.00 -8.50
C ASP A 94 -13.60 5.59 -8.57
N LEU A 95 -12.72 4.97 -9.37
CA LEU A 95 -11.31 5.34 -9.49
C LEU A 95 -10.96 5.51 -10.97
N GLN A 96 -10.51 6.70 -11.36
CA GLN A 96 -10.10 6.97 -12.73
C GLN A 96 -8.94 6.04 -13.13
N GLY A 97 -9.09 5.34 -14.26
CA GLY A 97 -8.11 4.34 -14.71
C GLY A 97 -7.95 3.16 -13.74
N GLY A 98 -8.86 3.02 -12.77
CA GLY A 98 -8.75 2.08 -11.67
C GLY A 98 -8.96 0.63 -12.09
N LEU A 99 -8.09 -0.24 -11.60
CA LEU A 99 -8.19 -1.69 -11.75
C LEU A 99 -8.17 -2.34 -10.38
N ASP A 100 -9.07 -3.30 -10.17
CA ASP A 100 -9.22 -4.04 -8.93
C ASP A 100 -9.07 -5.54 -9.21
N TRP A 101 -8.33 -6.22 -8.35
CA TRP A 101 -8.22 -7.68 -8.35
C TRP A 101 -8.56 -8.20 -6.95
N GLU A 102 -9.56 -9.06 -6.91
CA GLU A 102 -10.09 -9.60 -5.67
C GLU A 102 -9.75 -11.09 -5.58
N GLY A 103 -8.76 -11.43 -4.76
CA GLY A 103 -8.42 -12.81 -4.40
C GLY A 103 -9.03 -13.21 -3.06
N GLU A 104 -8.90 -14.46 -2.63
CA GLU A 104 -9.45 -14.91 -1.35
C GLU A 104 -8.81 -14.19 -0.14
N ARG A 105 -7.48 -14.04 -0.17
CA ARG A 105 -6.69 -13.51 0.97
C ARG A 105 -6.05 -12.15 0.70
N VAL A 106 -5.99 -11.75 -0.55
CA VAL A 106 -5.32 -10.52 -1.01
C VAL A 106 -6.28 -9.75 -1.89
N ARG A 107 -6.23 -8.43 -1.80
CA ARG A 107 -6.84 -7.52 -2.77
C ARG A 107 -5.77 -6.60 -3.32
N VAL A 108 -5.85 -6.34 -4.61
CA VAL A 108 -4.94 -5.45 -5.32
C VAL A 108 -5.74 -4.33 -5.94
N GLN A 109 -5.25 -3.11 -5.81
CA GLN A 109 -5.83 -1.95 -6.46
C GLN A 109 -4.74 -1.20 -7.21
N TYR A 110 -5.02 -0.88 -8.45
CA TYR A 110 -4.31 0.15 -9.19
C TYR A 110 -5.27 1.31 -9.40
N TYR A 111 -4.82 2.55 -9.21
CA TYR A 111 -5.62 3.71 -9.55
C TYR A 111 -4.80 4.95 -9.83
N GLU A 112 -5.43 5.87 -10.53
CA GLU A 112 -4.88 7.17 -10.89
C GLU A 112 -5.67 8.27 -10.18
N LYS A 113 -4.98 9.23 -9.59
CA LYS A 113 -5.58 10.30 -8.80
C LYS A 113 -5.00 11.65 -9.19
N GLY A 114 -5.88 12.64 -9.32
CA GLY A 114 -5.54 14.04 -9.51
C GLY A 114 -5.42 14.49 -10.97
N ALA A 115 -5.18 15.79 -11.15
CA ALA A 115 -4.84 16.38 -12.44
C ALA A 115 -3.34 16.20 -12.71
N PRO A 116 -2.88 16.25 -13.98
CA PRO A 116 -1.46 16.14 -14.32
C PRO A 116 -0.57 17.10 -13.49
N PRO A 117 0.55 16.62 -12.91
CA PRO A 117 1.04 15.24 -12.96
C PRO A 117 0.17 14.28 -12.14
N VAL A 118 -0.19 13.14 -12.74
CA VAL A 118 -1.15 12.19 -12.17
C VAL A 118 -0.43 11.28 -11.17
N LEU A 119 -0.97 11.21 -9.95
CA LEU A 119 -0.50 10.28 -8.94
C LEU A 119 -1.03 8.89 -9.28
N CYS A 120 -0.14 7.92 -9.43
CA CYS A 120 -0.49 6.54 -9.72
C CYS A 120 -0.08 5.65 -8.56
N LEU A 121 -1.00 4.81 -8.10
CA LEU A 121 -0.77 3.93 -6.97
C LEU A 121 -1.10 2.50 -7.36
N LEU A 122 -0.22 1.59 -6.96
CA LEU A 122 -0.48 0.15 -6.91
C LEU A 122 -0.42 -0.29 -5.45
N GLU A 123 -1.54 -0.77 -4.92
CA GLU A 123 -1.67 -1.24 -3.55
C GLU A 123 -2.00 -2.73 -3.54
N VAL A 124 -1.29 -3.48 -2.70
CA VAL A 124 -1.51 -4.91 -2.48
C VAL A 124 -1.68 -5.10 -0.99
N TYR A 125 -2.84 -5.57 -0.53
CA TYR A 125 -3.11 -5.74 0.91
C TYR A 125 -3.65 -7.11 1.27
N SER A 126 -3.26 -7.55 2.46
CA SER A 126 -3.78 -8.75 3.11
C SER A 126 -5.13 -8.47 3.75
N LYS A 127 -6.20 -9.08 3.20
CA LYS A 127 -7.55 -8.98 3.76
C LYS A 127 -7.64 -9.37 5.24
N PRO A 128 -7.08 -10.51 5.71
CA PRO A 128 -7.23 -10.88 7.12
C PRO A 128 -6.52 -9.90 8.06
N LEU A 129 -5.38 -9.34 7.66
CA LEU A 129 -4.68 -8.35 8.49
C LEU A 129 -5.43 -7.03 8.53
N VAL A 130 -5.88 -6.53 7.36
CA VAL A 130 -6.70 -5.31 7.28
C VAL A 130 -8.02 -5.47 8.05
N ALA A 131 -8.66 -6.64 8.00
CA ALA A 131 -9.89 -6.89 8.75
C ALA A 131 -9.68 -6.85 10.27
N VAL A 132 -8.57 -7.38 10.78
CA VAL A 132 -8.19 -7.28 12.19
C VAL A 132 -8.01 -5.82 12.60
N GLN A 133 -7.35 -5.01 11.77
CA GLN A 133 -7.17 -3.58 12.05
C GLN A 133 -8.50 -2.83 12.07
N GLN A 134 -9.38 -3.08 11.09
CA GLN A 134 -10.70 -2.46 11.05
C GLN A 134 -11.56 -2.85 12.25
N ALA A 135 -11.46 -4.10 12.73
CA ALA A 135 -12.14 -4.53 13.94
C ALA A 135 -11.65 -3.75 15.17
N LYS A 136 -10.32 -3.61 15.33
CA LYS A 136 -9.72 -2.82 16.42
C LYS A 136 -10.14 -1.35 16.40
N LEU A 137 -10.13 -0.72 15.22
CA LEU A 137 -10.56 0.67 15.07
C LEU A 137 -12.03 0.84 15.44
N ARG A 138 -12.90 -0.10 15.06
CA ARG A 138 -14.31 -0.07 15.45
C ARG A 138 -14.49 -0.24 16.96
N GLU A 139 -13.74 -1.14 17.59
CA GLU A 139 -13.76 -1.32 19.04
C GLU A 139 -13.29 -0.05 19.77
N GLN A 140 -12.19 0.56 19.32
CA GLN A 140 -11.70 1.83 19.88
C GLN A 140 -12.73 2.95 19.74
N GLN A 141 -13.32 3.12 18.55
CA GLN A 141 -14.38 4.11 18.33
C GLN A 141 -15.60 3.86 19.23
N GLN A 142 -15.96 2.61 19.50
CA GLN A 142 -17.02 2.29 20.44
C GLN A 142 -16.65 2.72 21.87
N TRP A 143 -15.43 2.45 22.32
CA TRP A 143 -14.93 2.87 23.63
C TRP A 143 -14.87 4.40 23.78
N ASP A 144 -14.36 5.10 22.78
CA ASP A 144 -14.28 6.57 22.78
C ASP A 144 -15.69 7.20 22.83
N ASN A 145 -16.65 6.61 22.12
CA ASN A 145 -18.06 7.04 22.18
C ASN A 145 -18.73 6.76 23.53
N VAL A 146 -18.28 5.75 24.28
CA VAL A 146 -18.78 5.45 25.63
C VAL A 146 -18.13 6.38 26.66
N LEU A 147 -16.83 6.62 26.55
CA LEU A 147 -16.07 7.50 27.45
C LEU A 147 -16.38 8.98 27.23
N GLY A 148 -16.65 9.40 25.99
CA GLY A 148 -17.07 10.77 25.68
C GLY A 148 -18.52 11.10 26.06
N LYS A 149 -19.26 10.14 26.64
CA LYS A 149 -20.64 10.30 27.15
C LYS A 149 -20.75 10.24 28.68
N LEU A 150 -19.63 10.05 29.39
CA LEU A 150 -19.52 10.12 30.85
C LEU A 150 -18.97 11.48 31.28
#